data_AF-X1LN49-F1
#
_entry.id   AF-X1LN49-F1
#
_cell.length_a   1.000
_cell.length_b   1.000
_cell.length_c   1.000
_cell.angle_alpha   90.00
_cell.angle_beta   90.00
_cell.angle_gamma   90.00
#
_symmetry.space_group_name_H-M   'P 1'
#
loop_
_entity.id
_entity.type
_entity.pdbx_description
1 polymer ?
#
loop_
_entity_poly.entity_id
_entity_poly.type
_entity_poly.pdbx_seq_one_letter_code
_entity_poly.pdbx_strand_id
1 'polypeptide(L)'
;MGKNMKKIIPILLVGVLVLSGLGAGAVHNEQIKQQRTTLSFSNLSIQEKDDCITLNLDGTNSVLMKRNYYMVPTCIETFTFPFGTEIKSIQCTPKNIQIQTITKKLTGKYVPSEFLSYF
;
A
#
# COMPACT_ATOMS: atom_id res chain seq x y z
N MET A 1 -10.40 -62.68 -34.87
CA MET A 1 -10.37 -61.43 -34.06
C MET A 1 -11.80 -61.12 -33.61
N GLY A 2 -12.14 -61.45 -32.36
CA GLY A 2 -13.52 -61.49 -31.89
C GLY A 2 -14.24 -60.14 -32.04
N LYS A 3 -15.52 -60.16 -32.44
CA LYS A 3 -16.40 -59.00 -32.67
C LYS A 3 -16.34 -57.94 -31.54
N ASN A 4 -15.96 -58.36 -30.34
CA ASN A 4 -15.83 -57.53 -29.14
C ASN A 4 -14.52 -56.71 -29.06
N MET A 5 -13.42 -57.13 -29.68
CA MET A 5 -12.15 -56.36 -29.70
C MET A 5 -12.27 -55.07 -30.52
N LYS A 6 -13.02 -55.10 -31.62
CA LYS A 6 -13.20 -53.94 -32.51
C LYS A 6 -13.97 -52.79 -31.86
N LYS A 7 -14.71 -53.06 -30.77
CA LYS A 7 -15.50 -52.07 -30.03
C LYS A 7 -14.72 -51.40 -28.89
N ILE A 8 -13.70 -52.08 -28.35
CA ILE A 8 -12.90 -51.58 -27.22
C ILE A 8 -11.82 -50.60 -27.68
N ILE A 9 -11.27 -50.82 -28.88
CA ILE A 9 -10.24 -49.94 -29.48
C ILE A 9 -10.67 -48.46 -29.54
N PRO A 10 -11.86 -48.09 -30.08
CA PRO A 10 -12.26 -46.69 -30.13
C PRO A 10 -12.50 -46.08 -28.74
N ILE A 11 -12.98 -46.88 -27.78
CA ILE A 11 -13.21 -46.43 -26.39
C ILE A 11 -11.88 -46.07 -25.72
N LEU A 12 -10.85 -46.90 -25.91
CA LEU A 12 -9.52 -46.67 -25.36
C LEU A 12 -8.86 -45.43 -25.99
N LEU A 13 -9.08 -45.22 -27.29
CA LEU A 13 -8.53 -44.07 -28.03
C LEU A 13 -9.15 -42.75 -27.55
N VAL A 14 -10.47 -42.72 -27.33
CA VAL A 14 -11.16 -41.55 -26.74
C VAL A 14 -10.72 -41.35 -25.29
N GLY A 15 -10.55 -42.43 -24.51
CA GLY A 15 -10.09 -42.34 -23.12
C GLY A 15 -8.73 -41.66 -23.00
N VAL A 16 -7.74 -42.10 -23.80
CA VAL A 16 -6.39 -41.51 -23.81
C VAL A 16 -6.44 -40.05 -24.29
N LEU A 17 -7.28 -39.74 -25.27
CA LEU A 17 -7.42 -38.38 -25.80
C LEU A 17 -7.99 -37.41 -24.74
N VAL A 18 -9.00 -37.84 -23.97
CA VAL A 18 -9.58 -37.03 -22.89
C VAL A 18 -8.57 -36.85 -21.74
N LEU A 19 -7.84 -37.92 -21.37
CA LEU A 19 -6.80 -37.87 -20.34
C LEU A 19 -5.63 -36.94 -20.72
N SER A 20 -5.26 -36.87 -22.00
CA SER A 20 -4.20 -35.97 -22.48
C SER A 20 -4.56 -34.48 -22.40
N GLY A 21 -5.84 -34.13 -22.30
CA GLY A 21 -6.29 -32.74 -22.13
C GLY A 21 -6.09 -32.18 -20.71
N LEU A 22 -5.84 -33.03 -19.71
CA LEU A 22 -5.79 -32.62 -18.30
C LEU A 22 -4.44 -31.99 -17.87
N GLY A 23 -3.45 -31.93 -18.76
CA GLY A 23 -2.12 -31.37 -18.47
C GLY A 23 -1.90 -29.91 -18.89
N ALA A 24 -2.78 -29.33 -19.71
CA ALA A 24 -2.57 -28.00 -20.32
C ALA A 24 -3.00 -26.81 -19.43
N GLY A 25 -3.29 -27.08 -18.14
CA GLY A 25 -3.82 -26.10 -17.19
C GLY A 25 -2.80 -25.59 -16.17
N ALA A 26 -1.52 -25.56 -16.47
CA ALA A 26 -0.56 -24.85 -15.62
C ALA A 26 -0.60 -23.35 -15.97
N VAL A 27 -1.59 -22.65 -15.43
CA VAL A 27 -1.59 -21.18 -15.43
C VAL A 27 -0.37 -20.78 -14.59
N HIS A 28 0.66 -20.25 -15.25
CA HIS A 28 1.78 -19.61 -14.58
C HIS A 28 1.25 -18.36 -13.90
N ASN A 29 0.65 -18.54 -12.73
CA ASN A 29 0.21 -17.45 -11.89
C ASN A 29 1.50 -16.96 -11.23
N GLU A 30 2.16 -15.98 -11.87
CA GLU A 30 3.13 -15.15 -11.16
C GLU A 30 2.48 -14.76 -9.85
N GLN A 31 3.00 -15.26 -8.73
CA GLN A 31 2.36 -15.11 -7.42
C GLN A 31 2.48 -13.64 -6.99
N ILE A 32 1.63 -12.78 -7.55
CA ILE A 32 1.50 -11.40 -7.11
C ILE A 32 0.95 -11.46 -5.68
N LYS A 33 1.84 -11.24 -4.71
CA LYS A 33 1.49 -11.16 -3.30
C LYS A 33 0.93 -9.78 -3.01
N GLN A 34 -0.29 -9.74 -2.50
CA GLN A 34 -0.92 -8.50 -2.04
C GLN A 34 -0.73 -8.35 -0.52
N GLN A 35 -0.10 -7.25 -0.10
CA GLN A 35 0.02 -6.85 1.30
C GLN A 35 -0.88 -5.64 1.57
N ARG A 36 -1.68 -5.70 2.65
CA ARG A 36 -2.57 -4.61 3.07
C ARG A 36 -2.24 -4.20 4.51
N THR A 37 -1.95 -2.92 4.69
CA THR A 37 -1.82 -2.27 6.00
C THR A 37 -2.91 -1.23 6.16
N THR A 38 -3.48 -1.16 7.35
CA THR A 38 -4.44 -0.11 7.74
C THR A 38 -3.76 0.80 8.76
N LEU A 39 -3.75 2.10 8.47
CA LEU A 39 -3.32 3.12 9.42
C LEU A 39 -4.56 3.81 10.00
N SER A 40 -4.58 3.96 11.31
CA SER A 40 -5.66 4.62 12.03
C SER A 40 -5.06 5.75 12.87
N PHE A 41 -5.69 6.91 12.78
CA PHE A 41 -5.27 8.12 13.48
C PHE A 41 -6.37 8.53 14.45
N SER A 42 -5.98 9.16 15.57
CA SER A 42 -6.95 9.80 16.45
C SER A 42 -7.53 11.06 15.82
N ASN A 43 -8.46 11.72 16.50
CA ASN A 43 -8.94 13.02 16.03
C ASN A 43 -7.81 14.05 16.13
N LEU A 44 -7.71 14.93 15.13
CA LEU A 44 -6.74 16.02 15.13
C LEU A 44 -6.97 16.92 16.35
N SER A 45 -5.97 17.00 17.22
CA SER A 45 -5.94 17.91 18.36
C SER A 45 -5.22 19.19 17.96
N ILE A 46 -5.97 20.29 17.94
CA ILE A 46 -5.45 21.63 17.66
C ILE A 46 -5.10 22.25 19.01
N GLN A 47 -3.82 22.41 19.29
CA GLN A 47 -3.35 23.09 20.49
C GLN A 47 -2.86 24.48 20.11
N GLU A 48 -3.50 25.50 20.68
CA GLU A 48 -3.02 26.88 20.59
C GLU A 48 -1.98 27.09 21.68
N LYS A 49 -0.74 27.38 21.28
CA LYS A 49 0.31 27.77 22.22
C LYS A 49 0.82 29.14 21.80
N ASP A 50 0.65 30.10 22.70
CA ASP A 50 0.91 31.52 22.47
C ASP A 50 0.10 32.08 21.28
N ASP A 51 0.77 32.39 20.17
CA ASP A 51 0.19 33.03 18.97
C ASP A 51 0.20 32.08 17.75
N CYS A 52 0.32 30.79 18.02
CA CYS A 52 0.76 29.78 17.07
C CYS A 52 -0.01 28.47 17.28
N ILE A 53 -0.49 27.88 16.19
CA ILE A 53 -1.24 26.62 16.23
C ILE A 53 -0.29 25.44 16.00
N THR A 54 -0.32 24.49 16.94
CA THR A 54 0.35 23.20 16.82
C THR A 54 -0.69 22.12 16.55
N LEU A 55 -0.42 21.29 15.54
CA LEU A 55 -1.27 20.17 15.16
C LEU A 55 -0.70 18.89 15.79
N ASN A 56 -1.46 18.27 16.69
CA ASN A 56 -1.12 16.95 17.21
C ASN A 56 -2.12 15.91 16.69
N LEU A 57 -1.60 14.79 16.21
CA LEU A 57 -2.39 13.68 15.69
C LEU A 57 -1.78 12.37 16.20
N ASP A 58 -2.47 11.69 17.11
CA ASP A 58 -1.94 10.43 17.64
C ASP A 58 -1.98 9.36 16.55
N GLY A 59 -0.91 8.55 16.50
CA GLY A 59 -0.66 7.63 15.39
C GLY A 59 0.28 8.19 14.31
N THR A 60 0.78 9.42 14.47
CA THR A 60 1.87 9.96 13.67
C THR A 60 3.22 9.76 14.38
N ASN A 61 4.27 9.49 13.60
CA ASN A 61 5.60 9.20 14.12
C ASN A 61 6.68 10.17 13.58
N SER A 62 6.28 11.11 12.72
CA SER A 62 7.18 12.06 12.07
C SER A 62 6.48 13.39 11.82
N VAL A 63 7.25 14.42 11.46
CA VAL A 63 6.75 15.74 11.10
C VAL A 63 7.27 16.09 9.71
N LEU A 64 6.39 16.57 8.84
CA LEU A 64 6.80 17.05 7.51
C LEU A 64 7.58 18.34 7.66
N MET A 65 8.90 18.23 7.68
CA MET A 65 9.84 19.34 7.73
C MET A 65 10.34 19.65 6.32
N LYS A 66 9.58 20.46 5.56
CA LYS A 66 10.01 20.95 4.25
C LYS A 66 10.15 22.48 4.28
N ARG A 67 11.25 23.02 3.75
CA ARG A 67 11.52 24.47 3.70
C ARG A 67 10.33 25.19 3.05
N ASN A 68 9.84 26.25 3.69
CA ASN A 68 8.64 27.03 3.31
C ASN A 68 7.28 26.32 3.46
N TYR A 69 7.23 25.10 3.99
CA TYR A 69 5.97 24.43 4.33
C TYR A 69 5.72 24.51 5.84
N TYR A 70 4.43 24.47 6.19
CA TYR A 70 4.02 24.34 7.59
C TYR A 70 4.39 22.96 8.10
N MET A 71 4.81 22.91 9.36
CA MET A 71 5.04 21.65 10.06
C MET A 71 3.69 20.95 10.28
N VAL A 72 3.52 19.81 9.62
CA VAL A 72 2.32 18.97 9.77
C VAL A 72 2.71 17.57 10.26
N PRO A 73 1.91 16.96 11.16
CA PRO A 73 2.18 15.62 11.64
C PRO A 73 2.00 14.60 10.50
N THR A 74 2.92 13.63 10.43
CA THR A 74 2.98 12.62 9.37
C THR A 74 3.31 11.24 9.93
N CYS A 75 2.83 10.19 9.26
CA CYS A 75 3.12 8.81 9.59
C CYS A 75 3.94 8.18 8.47
N ILE A 76 5.12 7.65 8.81
CA ILE A 76 6.04 6.96 7.91
C ILE A 76 6.13 5.50 8.34
N GLU A 77 5.67 4.61 7.47
CA GLU A 77 5.79 3.16 7.63
C GLU A 77 6.84 2.61 6.66
N THR A 78 7.72 1.75 7.17
CA THR A 78 8.80 1.14 6.38
C THR A 78 8.52 -0.35 6.20
N PHE A 79 8.41 -0.79 4.94
CA PHE A 79 8.21 -2.19 4.60
C PHE A 79 9.52 -2.80 4.10
N THR A 80 9.91 -3.93 4.67
CA THR A 80 11.12 -4.66 4.25
C THR A 80 10.73 -5.85 3.40
N PHE A 81 11.32 -5.97 2.21
CA PHE A 81 11.07 -7.07 1.29
C PHE A 81 12.36 -7.85 0.99
N PRO A 82 12.27 -9.16 0.74
CA PRO A 82 13.42 -9.94 0.28
C PRO A 82 13.99 -9.39 -1.03
N PHE A 83 15.29 -9.64 -1.24
CA PHE A 83 15.96 -9.26 -2.46
C PHE A 83 15.30 -9.92 -3.69
N GLY A 84 15.18 -9.16 -4.78
CA GLY A 84 14.46 -9.60 -6.00
C GLY A 84 12.95 -9.35 -5.98
N THR A 85 12.39 -8.78 -4.90
CA THR A 85 10.98 -8.36 -4.89
C THR A 85 10.79 -7.09 -5.72
N GLU A 86 9.86 -7.14 -6.67
CA GLU A 86 9.45 -5.97 -7.46
C GLU A 86 8.10 -5.44 -6.98
N ILE A 87 8.03 -4.15 -6.65
CA ILE A 87 6.78 -3.50 -6.25
C ILE A 87 6.03 -3.08 -7.52
N LYS A 88 4.99 -3.82 -7.89
CA LYS A 88 4.18 -3.52 -9.08
C LYS A 88 3.27 -2.31 -8.90
N SER A 89 2.67 -2.14 -7.72
CA SER A 89 1.79 -1.01 -7.44
C SER A 89 1.65 -0.73 -5.94
N ILE A 90 1.39 0.53 -5.61
CA ILE A 90 1.03 0.99 -4.27
C ILE A 90 -0.28 1.77 -4.42
N GLN A 91 -1.29 1.39 -3.65
CA GLN A 91 -2.58 2.09 -3.62
C GLN A 91 -2.91 2.51 -2.19
N CYS A 92 -3.17 3.81 -2.01
CA CYS A 92 -3.68 4.36 -0.76
C CYS A 92 -5.14 4.77 -0.95
N THR A 93 -6.02 4.26 -0.09
CA THR A 93 -7.43 4.62 -0.10
C THR A 93 -7.76 5.33 1.21
N PRO A 94 -7.82 6.69 1.21
CA PRO A 94 -8.19 7.43 2.40
C PRO A 94 -9.64 7.10 2.78
N LYS A 95 -9.89 6.92 4.08
CA LYS A 95 -11.23 6.69 4.64
C LYS A 95 -11.47 7.65 5.78
N ASN A 96 -12.73 8.01 6.00
CA ASN A 96 -13.17 8.87 7.10
C ASN A 96 -12.45 10.24 7.14
N ILE A 97 -12.47 10.94 6.00
CA ILE A 97 -11.83 12.26 5.87
C ILE A 97 -12.64 13.28 6.66
N GLN A 98 -11.98 13.97 7.60
CA GLN A 98 -12.55 15.08 8.36
C GLN A 98 -11.92 16.40 7.93
N ILE A 99 -12.73 17.46 7.89
CA ILE A 99 -12.27 18.82 7.55
C ILE A 99 -12.46 19.69 8.79
N GLN A 100 -11.40 20.35 9.23
CA GLN A 100 -11.44 21.34 10.30
C GLN A 100 -10.92 22.68 9.78
N THR A 101 -11.70 23.74 9.98
CA THR A 101 -11.31 25.11 9.58
C THR A 101 -10.54 25.76 10.72
N ILE A 102 -9.39 26.33 10.40
CA ILE A 102 -8.53 27.01 11.35
C ILE A 102 -8.51 28.51 11.03
N THR A 103 -8.74 29.35 12.03
CA THR A 103 -8.80 30.82 11.88
C THR A 103 -7.45 31.51 12.14
N LYS A 104 -6.53 30.88 12.88
CA LYS A 104 -5.19 31.41 13.15
C LYS A 104 -4.13 30.74 12.26
N LYS A 105 -2.97 31.39 12.13
CA LYS A 105 -1.85 30.87 11.34
C LYS A 105 -1.22 29.65 12.01
N LEU A 106 -0.84 28.66 11.20
CA LEU A 106 -0.06 27.51 11.65
C LEU A 106 1.37 27.95 11.99
N THR A 107 1.92 27.37 13.05
CA THR A 107 3.29 27.66 13.51
C THR A 107 4.32 27.23 12.46
N GLY A 108 5.33 28.08 12.28
CA GLY A 108 6.66 27.68 11.78
C GLY A 108 6.71 27.15 10.35
N LYS A 109 7.05 28.02 9.40
CA LYS A 109 7.78 27.57 8.20
C LYS A 109 9.10 26.97 8.70
N TYR A 110 9.46 25.76 8.26
CA TYR A 110 10.78 25.23 8.57
C TYR A 110 11.86 26.17 8.00
N VAL A 111 12.61 26.82 8.90
CA VAL A 111 13.83 27.60 8.61
C VAL A 111 15.01 26.72 9.01
N PRO A 112 15.84 26.26 8.06
CA PRO A 112 17.03 25.48 8.37
C PRO A 112 18.00 26.28 9.24
N SER A 113 18.69 25.61 10.17
CA SER A 113 19.69 26.21 11.06
C SER A 113 20.82 26.95 10.32
N GLU A 114 21.08 26.59 9.07
CA GLU A 114 22.06 27.22 8.16
C GLU A 114 21.74 28.69 7.79
N PHE A 115 20.51 29.14 8.03
CA PHE A 115 20.07 30.52 7.77
C PHE A 115 20.00 31.38 9.03
N LEU A 116 20.20 30.79 10.22
CA LEU A 116 20.20 31.51 11.49
C LEU A 116 21.55 32.15 11.82
N SER A 117 22.60 31.89 11.03
CA SER A 117 23.92 32.52 11.16
C SER A 117 24.06 33.84 10.38
N TYR A 118 22.99 34.32 9.75
CA TYR A 118 22.97 35.53 8.92
C TYR A 118 22.14 36.68 9.52
N PHE A 119 21.65 36.53 10.76
CA PHE A 119 20.91 37.56 11.50
C PHE A 119 21.57 37.84 12.86
#